data_AF-A0AAV2CA52-F1
#
_entry.id   AF-A0AAV2CA52-F1
#
_cell.length_a   1.000
_cell.length_b   1.000
_cell.length_c   1.000
_cell.angle_alpha   90.00
_cell.angle_beta   90.00
_cell.angle_gamma   90.00
#
_symmetry.space_group_name_H-M   'P 1'
#
loop_
_entity.id
_entity.type
_entity.pdbx_description
1 polymer ?
#
loop_
_entity_poly.entity_id
_entity_poly.type
_entity_poly.pdbx_seq_one_letter_code
_entity_poly.pdbx_strand_id
1 'polypeptide(L)'
;MRQFNQQYEEWVELPAHQAPRAQSPIMRSTAQLDDSHLVCMWDGATKGGSHSASGMVLFDPARTLLLARGIQFAQMDDPAVVELLVLREAIIWCMEQGFSAVRFEGDAKVIIRL
;
A
#
# COMPACT_ATOMS: atom_id res chain seq x y z
N MET A 1 7.49 11.82 -30.10
CA MET A 1 6.53 11.93 -28.98
C MET A 1 5.62 10.70 -29.03
N ARG A 2 5.75 9.76 -28.08
CA ARG A 2 4.84 8.62 -27.98
C ARG A 2 3.81 8.92 -26.89
N GLN A 3 2.54 8.81 -27.26
CA GLN A 3 1.38 9.00 -26.38
C GLN A 3 1.41 7.96 -25.26
N PHE A 4 1.29 8.42 -24.01
CA PHE A 4 1.06 7.56 -22.85
C PHE A 4 -0.43 7.20 -22.81
N ASN A 5 -0.74 5.91 -22.91
CA ASN A 5 -2.10 5.39 -22.79
C ASN A 5 -2.64 5.62 -21.37
N GLN A 6 -3.70 6.42 -21.27
CA GLN A 6 -4.63 6.44 -20.14
C GLN A 6 -5.57 5.25 -20.27
N GLN A 7 -5.33 4.17 -19.54
CA GLN A 7 -6.31 3.09 -19.38
C GLN A 7 -5.79 2.13 -18.31
N TYR A 8 -6.13 2.31 -17.02
CA TYR A 8 -6.20 1.23 -16.01
C TYR A 8 -6.90 1.74 -14.75
N GLU A 9 -8.23 1.70 -14.74
CA GLU A 9 -9.04 1.63 -13.52
C GLU A 9 -10.25 0.71 -13.80
N GLU A 10 -10.03 -0.61 -13.70
CA GLU A 10 -11.14 -1.53 -13.47
C GLU A 10 -11.10 -1.92 -11.99
N TRP A 11 -11.96 -1.26 -11.22
CA TRP A 11 -12.24 -1.62 -9.84
C TRP A 11 -13.05 -2.91 -9.84
N VAL A 12 -12.46 -4.00 -9.34
CA VAL A 12 -13.21 -5.23 -9.09
C VAL A 12 -14.01 -5.04 -7.79
N GLU A 13 -15.28 -4.66 -7.92
CA GLU A 13 -16.23 -4.71 -6.80
C GLU A 13 -16.56 -6.17 -6.48
N LEU A 14 -16.14 -6.64 -5.31
CA LEU A 14 -16.54 -7.95 -4.80
C LEU A 14 -18.04 -7.94 -4.44
N PRO A 15 -18.80 -9.02 -4.75
CA PRO A 15 -20.24 -9.06 -4.51
C PRO A 15 -20.57 -8.91 -3.02
N ALA A 16 -21.44 -7.95 -2.71
CA ALA A 16 -21.90 -7.63 -1.37
C ALA A 16 -22.79 -8.74 -0.78
N HIS A 17 -22.18 -9.86 -0.37
CA HIS A 17 -22.84 -10.80 0.53
C HIS A 17 -22.76 -10.25 1.95
N GLN A 18 -23.85 -9.61 2.37
CA GLN A 18 -24.28 -9.31 3.75
C GLN A 18 -23.20 -9.51 4.83
N ALA A 19 -22.14 -8.71 4.76
CA ALA A 19 -21.38 -8.42 5.96
C ALA A 19 -22.35 -7.68 6.89
N PRO A 20 -22.48 -8.07 8.17
CA PRO A 20 -23.23 -7.25 9.11
C PRO A 20 -22.73 -5.83 8.95
N ARG A 21 -23.66 -4.87 8.76
CA ARG A 21 -23.31 -3.44 8.74
C ARG A 21 -22.45 -3.22 9.96
N ALA A 22 -21.14 -3.13 9.77
CA ALA A 22 -20.25 -2.62 10.78
C ALA A 22 -20.71 -1.18 10.92
N GLN A 23 -21.63 -0.96 11.87
CA GLN A 23 -21.87 0.34 12.43
C GLN A 23 -20.49 0.84 12.79
N SER A 24 -19.96 1.78 12.01
CA SER A 24 -18.63 2.33 12.20
C SER A 24 -18.47 2.69 13.68
N PRO A 25 -17.69 1.93 14.47
CA PRO A 25 -17.46 2.28 15.85
C PRO A 25 -16.12 3.00 15.94
N ILE A 26 -15.82 3.87 14.97
CA ILE A 26 -14.66 4.77 15.04
C ILE A 26 -15.06 6.15 14.49
N MET A 27 -16.19 6.67 14.96
CA MET A 27 -16.21 8.04 15.50
C MET A 27 -15.70 7.95 16.95
N ARG A 28 -14.49 7.42 17.13
CA ARG A 28 -13.74 7.72 18.33
C ARG A 28 -13.14 9.08 18.05
N SER A 29 -13.40 10.00 18.97
CA SER A 29 -12.66 11.22 19.22
C SER A 29 -11.37 11.31 18.42
N THR A 30 -11.09 12.49 17.87
CA THR A 30 -9.77 12.98 17.49
C THR A 30 -8.78 12.97 18.67
N ALA A 31 -8.73 11.89 19.45
CA ALA A 31 -7.51 11.43 20.06
C ALA A 31 -6.61 11.18 18.87
N GLN A 32 -5.76 12.18 18.60
CA GLN A 32 -4.61 12.06 17.73
C GLN A 32 -4.07 10.65 17.94
N LEU A 33 -4.19 9.79 16.92
CA LEU A 33 -3.25 8.69 16.82
C LEU A 33 -1.91 9.40 16.95
N ASP A 34 -1.13 8.98 17.93
CA ASP A 34 0.23 9.43 18.03
C ASP A 34 0.94 8.85 16.81
N ASP A 35 0.86 9.59 15.69
CA ASP A 35 1.40 9.20 14.39
C ASP A 35 2.89 8.92 14.48
N SER A 36 3.55 9.32 15.58
CA SER A 36 4.99 9.14 15.80
C SER A 36 5.51 7.70 15.68
N HIS A 37 4.63 6.69 15.58
CA HIS A 37 5.02 5.27 15.58
C HIS A 37 4.27 4.36 14.61
N LEU A 38 3.62 4.87 13.55
CA LEU A 38 3.09 3.99 12.49
C LEU A 38 4.23 3.32 11.72
N VAL A 39 4.07 2.03 11.40
CA VAL A 39 5.02 1.26 10.59
C VAL A 39 4.33 0.72 9.36
N CYS A 40 4.76 1.16 8.18
CA CYS A 40 4.30 0.63 6.90
C CYS A 40 5.38 -0.27 6.32
N MET A 41 5.11 -1.57 6.24
CA MET A 41 5.99 -2.50 5.54
C MET A 41 5.54 -2.65 4.10
N TRP A 42 6.49 -2.75 3.17
CA TRP A 42 6.22 -2.92 1.75
C TRP A 42 7.14 -3.99 1.15
N ASP A 43 6.65 -4.67 0.11
CA ASP A 43 7.39 -5.70 -0.61
C ASP A 43 6.88 -5.81 -2.06
N GLY A 44 7.81 -5.92 -3.00
CA GLY A 44 7.58 -6.10 -4.42
C GLY A 44 8.10 -7.45 -4.91
N ALA A 45 7.21 -8.23 -5.52
CA ALA A 45 7.55 -9.54 -6.09
C ALA A 45 7.43 -9.53 -7.62
N THR A 46 8.42 -10.07 -8.32
CA THR A 46 8.33 -10.38 -9.76
C THR A 46 8.30 -11.89 -9.98
N LYS A 47 7.53 -12.31 -10.99
CA LYS A 47 7.59 -13.66 -11.55
C LYS A 47 7.94 -13.50 -13.03
N GLY A 48 9.14 -13.97 -13.38
CA GLY A 48 9.78 -13.70 -14.67
C GLY A 48 8.83 -13.69 -15.87
N GLY A 49 8.91 -12.62 -16.66
CA GLY A 49 8.37 -12.55 -18.02
C GLY A 49 7.01 -11.87 -18.21
N SER A 50 6.31 -11.37 -17.18
CA SER A 50 5.14 -10.48 -17.40
C SER A 50 4.36 -10.08 -16.14
N HIS A 51 4.58 -10.71 -14.99
CA HIS A 51 3.72 -10.54 -13.83
C HIS A 51 4.53 -10.11 -12.63
N SER A 52 4.08 -9.06 -11.98
CA SER A 52 4.56 -8.67 -10.67
C SER A 52 3.40 -8.38 -9.75
N ALA A 53 3.68 -8.45 -8.46
CA ALA A 53 2.74 -8.12 -7.42
C ALA A 53 3.45 -7.26 -6.38
N SER A 54 2.68 -6.47 -5.68
CA SER A 54 3.11 -5.71 -4.53
C SER A 54 2.25 -5.99 -3.33
N GLY A 55 2.83 -5.84 -2.16
CA GLY A 55 2.16 -5.89 -0.88
C GLY A 55 2.57 -4.72 -0.01
N MET A 56 1.61 -4.17 0.73
CA MET A 56 1.88 -3.28 1.85
C MET A 56 1.04 -3.68 3.06
N VAL A 57 1.60 -3.50 4.24
CA VAL A 57 0.88 -3.64 5.51
C VAL A 57 1.18 -2.45 6.41
N LEU A 58 0.19 -1.96 7.12
CA LEU A 58 0.33 -0.86 8.08
C LEU A 58 0.01 -1.35 9.48
N PHE A 59 0.89 -1.04 10.42
CA PHE A 59 0.71 -1.31 11.84
C PHE A 59 0.62 -0.03 12.65
N ASP A 60 -0.24 -0.07 13.67
CA ASP A 60 -0.24 0.93 14.73
C ASP A 60 0.93 0.73 15.71
N PRO A 61 1.14 1.65 16.68
CA PRO A 61 2.21 1.51 17.67
C PRO A 61 2.09 0.28 18.57
N ALA A 62 0.87 -0.27 18.73
CA ALA A 62 0.60 -1.50 19.46
C ALA A 62 0.78 -2.77 18.60
N ARG A 63 1.25 -2.62 17.35
CA ARG A 63 1.36 -3.68 16.34
C ARG A 63 0.02 -4.28 15.92
N THR A 64 -1.06 -3.54 16.07
CA THR A 64 -2.35 -3.87 15.46
C THR A 64 -2.26 -3.63 13.96
N LEU A 65 -2.66 -4.63 13.17
CA LEU A 65 -2.78 -4.47 11.72
C LEU A 65 -3.94 -3.50 11.40
N LEU A 66 -3.61 -2.37 10.80
CA LEU A 66 -4.58 -1.37 10.34
C LEU A 66 -4.97 -1.59 8.88
N LEU A 67 -4.02 -2.04 8.06
CA LEU A 67 -4.21 -2.25 6.61
C LEU A 67 -3.36 -3.43 6.13
N ALA A 68 -3.92 -4.20 5.21
CA ALA A 68 -3.17 -5.04 4.27
C ALA A 68 -3.70 -4.80 2.85
N ARG A 69 -2.81 -4.48 1.91
CA ARG A 69 -3.18 -4.23 0.51
C ARG A 69 -2.17 -4.91 -0.41
N GLY A 70 -2.67 -5.43 -1.53
CA GLY A 70 -1.83 -5.91 -2.62
C GLY A 70 -2.32 -5.41 -3.97
N ILE A 71 -1.38 -5.21 -4.90
CA ILE A 71 -1.66 -4.77 -6.27
C ILE A 71 -0.90 -5.69 -7.21
N GLN A 72 -1.52 -6.06 -8.32
CA GLN A 72 -0.86 -6.81 -9.37
C GLN A 72 -0.52 -5.84 -10.52
N PHE A 73 0.71 -5.90 -11.03
CA PHE A 73 1.10 -5.14 -12.21
C PHE A 73 1.29 -6.08 -13.40
N ALA A 74 0.74 -5.67 -14.54
CA ALA A 74 0.99 -6.30 -15.82
C ALA A 74 2.26 -5.72 -16.43
N GLN A 75 3.05 -6.58 -17.09
CA GLN A 75 4.19 -6.19 -17.93
C GLN A 75 5.31 -5.45 -17.17
N MET A 76 5.59 -5.87 -15.95
CA MET A 76 6.71 -5.35 -15.17
C MET A 76 7.56 -6.50 -14.63
N ASP A 77 8.83 -6.49 -15.01
CA ASP A 77 9.79 -7.57 -14.78
C ASP A 77 11.01 -7.12 -13.98
N ASP A 78 11.31 -5.83 -13.92
CA ASP A 78 12.37 -5.29 -13.07
C ASP A 78 11.93 -5.25 -11.60
N PRO A 79 12.51 -6.09 -10.72
CA PRO A 79 12.14 -6.12 -9.31
C PRO A 79 12.41 -4.78 -8.62
N ALA A 80 13.47 -4.06 -8.95
CA ALA A 80 13.77 -2.78 -8.30
C ALA A 80 12.72 -1.72 -8.64
N VAL A 81 12.14 -1.77 -9.85
CA VAL A 81 11.04 -0.90 -10.26
C VAL A 81 9.76 -1.25 -9.50
N VAL A 82 9.44 -2.54 -9.37
CA VAL A 82 8.27 -2.99 -8.60
C VAL A 82 8.38 -2.47 -7.17
N GLU A 83 9.51 -2.75 -6.52
CA GLU A 83 9.85 -2.32 -5.16
C GLU A 83 9.63 -0.82 -4.96
N LEU A 84 10.16 0.00 -5.88
CA LEU A 84 10.00 1.46 -5.82
C LEU A 84 8.55 1.92 -5.97
N LEU A 85 7.79 1.26 -6.85
CA LEU A 85 6.38 1.58 -7.05
C LEU A 85 5.54 1.20 -5.84
N VAL A 86 5.83 0.08 -5.18
CA VAL A 86 5.12 -0.29 -3.94
C VAL A 86 5.33 0.76 -2.87
N LEU A 87 6.59 1.17 -2.67
CA LEU A 87 6.91 2.21 -1.69
C LEU A 87 6.19 3.53 -2.03
N ARG A 88 6.18 3.94 -3.31
CA ARG A 88 5.47 5.14 -3.76
C ARG A 88 3.97 5.05 -3.44
N GLU A 89 3.32 3.93 -3.76
CA GLU A 89 1.89 3.74 -3.49
C GLU A 89 1.59 3.73 -2.00
N ALA A 90 2.45 3.12 -1.18
CA ALA A 90 2.33 3.13 0.27
C ALA A 90 2.42 4.55 0.84
N ILE A 91 3.36 5.38 0.34
CA ILE A 91 3.49 6.78 0.73
C ILE A 91 2.24 7.59 0.36
N ILE A 92 1.81 7.50 -0.90
CA ILE A 92 0.63 8.24 -1.39
C ILE A 92 -0.59 7.87 -0.57
N TRP A 93 -0.83 6.58 -0.35
CA TRP A 93 -1.97 6.13 0.43
C TRP A 93 -1.92 6.64 1.87
N CYS A 94 -0.75 6.60 2.53
CA CYS A 94 -0.60 7.13 3.87
C CYS A 94 -0.91 8.64 3.94
N MET A 95 -0.47 9.40 2.93
CA MET A 95 -0.79 10.83 2.81
C MET A 95 -2.28 11.07 2.61
N GLU A 96 -2.95 10.27 1.76
CA GLU A 96 -4.39 10.37 1.52
C GLU A 96 -5.23 10.06 2.77
N GLN A 97 -4.72 9.18 3.66
CA GLN A 97 -5.34 8.94 4.97
C GLN A 97 -5.06 10.04 6.00
N GLY A 98 -4.21 11.00 5.68
CA GLY A 98 -3.83 12.08 6.59
C GLY A 98 -2.80 11.70 7.65
N PHE A 99 -2.08 10.59 7.48
CA PHE A 99 -1.00 10.22 8.41
C PHE A 99 0.20 11.13 8.22
N SER A 100 0.67 11.71 9.32
CA SER A 100 1.73 12.74 9.31
C SER A 100 3.13 12.18 9.63
N ALA A 101 3.21 11.02 10.27
CA ALA A 101 4.44 10.31 10.56
C ALA A 101 4.24 8.80 10.32
N VAL A 102 5.03 8.24 9.42
CA VAL A 102 5.02 6.81 9.10
C VAL A 102 6.45 6.36 8.85
N ARG A 103 6.88 5.30 9.53
CA ARG A 103 8.15 4.62 9.25
C ARG A 103 7.91 3.59 8.16
N PHE A 104 8.62 3.71 7.04
CA PHE A 104 8.56 2.74 5.96
C PHE A 104 9.68 1.70 6.12
N GLU A 105 9.33 0.42 6.03
CA GLU A 105 10.25 -0.72 6.12
C GLU A 105 10.11 -1.63 4.91
N GLY A 106 11.23 -1.99 4.30
CA GLY A 106 11.32 -2.98 3.23
C GLY A 106 12.67 -3.68 3.27
N ASP A 107 12.89 -4.67 2.43
CA ASP A 107 14.16 -5.42 2.33
C ASP A 107 14.97 -5.10 1.06
N ALA A 108 14.41 -4.31 0.14
CA ALA A 108 15.08 -3.86 -1.07
C ALA A 108 16.24 -2.88 -0.77
N LYS A 109 17.45 -3.42 -0.63
CA LYS A 109 18.68 -2.66 -0.32
C LYS A 109 18.97 -1.51 -1.30
N VAL A 110 18.52 -1.62 -2.55
CA VAL A 110 18.71 -0.59 -3.58
C VAL A 110 17.96 0.69 -3.25
N ILE A 111 16.85 0.59 -2.52
CA ILE A 111 16.00 1.73 -2.15
C ILE A 111 16.43 2.35 -0.83
N ILE A 112 16.81 1.51 0.14
CA ILE A 112 17.17 1.94 1.50
C ILE A 112 18.52 2.69 1.54
N ARG A 113 19.36 2.57 0.51
CA ARG A 113 20.72 3.16 0.45
C ARG A 113 20.84 4.44 -0.39
N LEU A 114 19.73 5.02 -0.84
CA LEU A 114 19.71 6.33 -1.50
C LEU A 114 19.76 7.47 -0.46
#